data_AF-A0A9E2ICJ4-F1
#
_entry.id   AF-A0A9E2ICJ4-F1
#
_cell.length_a   1.000
_cell.length_b   1.000
_cell.length_c   1.000
_cell.angle_alpha   90.00
_cell.angle_beta   90.00
_cell.angle_gamma   90.00
#
_symmetry.space_group_name_H-M   'P 1'
#
loop_
_entity.id
_entity.type
_entity.pdbx_description
1 polymer ?
#
loop_
_entity_poly.entity_id
_entity_poly.type
_entity_poly.pdbx_seq_one_letter_code
_entity_poly.pdbx_strand_id
1 'polypeptide(L)'
;MVQRKGFTLIELIMVIVIIAILAVIVIPRFINLRRDAQIAACAGTGAGINAALSHYYARQAIAGTAAFPANLHTAAFLNYIAEGTIPKHPHGWDWNSYYSTSGSLVNGTIVTKMRLKIGQPPSNLTGACSGI
;
A
#
# COMPACT_ATOMS: atom_id res chain seq x y z
N MET A 1 22.02 -32.30 47.61
CA MET A 1 22.91 -31.92 46.50
C MET A 1 22.15 -32.11 45.19
N VAL A 2 21.87 -31.03 44.47
CA VAL A 2 21.15 -31.12 43.18
C VAL A 2 22.16 -31.50 42.10
N GLN A 3 21.99 -32.67 41.51
CA GLN A 3 22.77 -33.14 40.36
C GLN A 3 22.43 -32.25 39.15
N ARG A 4 23.42 -31.49 38.66
CA ARG A 4 23.27 -30.76 37.39
C ARG A 4 23.30 -31.78 36.25
N LYS A 5 22.14 -32.06 35.66
CA LYS A 5 22.07 -32.79 34.38
C LYS A 5 22.73 -31.92 33.31
N GLY A 6 23.85 -32.39 32.78
CA GLY A 6 24.52 -31.76 31.64
C GLY A 6 23.70 -31.94 30.37
N PHE A 7 23.65 -30.91 29.54
CA PHE A 7 23.04 -30.96 28.20
C PHE A 7 23.83 -31.96 27.34
N THR A 8 23.13 -32.86 26.66
CA THR A 8 23.82 -33.86 25.83
C THR A 8 24.24 -33.24 24.50
N LEU A 9 25.41 -33.61 23.99
CA LEU A 9 25.88 -33.17 22.66
C LEU A 9 24.89 -33.58 21.54
N ILE A 10 24.24 -34.74 21.72
CA ILE A 10 23.24 -35.25 20.80
C ILE A 10 21.94 -34.43 20.82
N GLU A 11 21.52 -33.90 21.98
CA GLU A 11 20.39 -32.96 22.06
C GLU A 11 20.66 -31.71 21.22
N LEU A 12 21.88 -31.16 21.28
CA LEU A 12 22.20 -29.98 20.48
C LEU A 12 22.15 -30.27 18.98
N ILE A 13 22.72 -31.41 18.58
CA ILE A 13 22.82 -31.80 17.18
C ILE A 13 21.44 -32.12 16.58
N MET A 14 20.58 -32.85 17.30
CA MET A 14 19.25 -33.15 16.77
C MET A 14 18.41 -31.88 16.56
N VAL A 15 18.56 -30.88 17.43
CA VAL A 15 17.79 -29.63 17.37
C VAL A 15 18.16 -28.82 16.14
N ILE A 16 19.46 -28.65 15.85
CA ILE A 16 19.90 -27.91 14.66
C ILE A 16 19.52 -28.64 13.36
N VAL A 17 19.50 -29.97 13.36
CA VAL A 17 19.06 -30.78 12.21
C VAL A 17 17.57 -30.55 11.94
N ILE A 18 16.73 -30.57 12.98
CA ILE A 18 15.30 -30.31 12.84
C ILE A 18 15.06 -28.87 12.34
N ILE A 19 15.74 -27.87 12.92
CA ILE A 19 15.62 -26.47 12.50
C ILE A 19 16.08 -26.29 11.04
N ALA A 20 17.13 -26.99 10.60
CA ALA A 20 17.61 -26.91 9.22
C ALA A 20 16.55 -27.39 8.21
N ILE A 21 15.87 -28.50 8.50
CA ILE A 21 14.81 -29.04 7.62
C ILE A 21 13.60 -28.09 7.59
N LEU A 22 13.18 -27.58 8.76
CA LEU A 22 12.06 -26.65 8.87
C LEU A 22 12.35 -25.32 8.15
N ALA A 23 13.59 -24.82 8.19
CA ALA A 23 13.95 -23.57 7.53
C ALA A 23 13.78 -23.66 6.01
N VAL A 24 14.22 -24.76 5.38
CA VAL A 24 14.16 -24.94 3.92
C VAL A 24 12.72 -24.87 3.39
N ILE A 25 11.75 -25.45 4.11
CA ILE A 25 10.34 -25.43 3.68
C ILE A 25 9.64 -24.10 3.98
N VAL A 26 10.03 -23.38 5.04
CA VAL A 26 9.34 -22.16 5.49
C VAL A 26 9.78 -20.93 4.70
N ILE A 27 11.07 -20.80 4.37
CA ILE A 27 11.64 -19.61 3.72
C ILE A 27 10.91 -19.18 2.44
N PRO A 28 10.67 -20.04 1.43
CA PRO A 28 10.06 -19.60 0.17
C PRO A 28 8.63 -19.07 0.37
N ARG A 29 7.88 -19.69 1.28
CA ARG A 29 6.52 -19.25 1.60
C ARG A 29 6.53 -17.92 2.34
N PHE A 30 7.47 -17.73 3.25
CA PHE A 30 7.62 -16.49 4.00
C PHE A 30 7.96 -15.29 3.10
N ILE A 31 8.78 -15.49 2.05
CA ILE A 31 9.08 -14.45 1.07
C ILE A 31 7.82 -14.03 0.29
N ASN A 32 7.03 -14.99 -0.18
CA ASN A 32 5.79 -14.70 -0.90
C ASN A 32 4.77 -13.99 0.01
N LEU A 33 4.58 -14.47 1.24
CA LEU A 33 3.67 -13.83 2.21
C LEU A 33 4.07 -12.38 2.52
N ARG A 34 5.37 -12.10 2.61
CA ARG A 34 5.87 -10.73 2.80
C ARG A 34 5.52 -9.84 1.61
N ARG A 35 5.74 -10.31 0.38
CA ARG A 35 5.39 -9.58 -0.84
C ARG A 35 3.89 -9.29 -0.89
N ASP A 36 3.05 -10.31 -0.67
CA ASP A 36 1.60 -10.17 -0.70
C ASP A 36 1.10 -9.19 0.37
N ALA A 37 1.69 -9.23 1.57
CA ALA A 37 1.37 -8.28 2.65
C ALA A 37 1.74 -6.84 2.28
N GLN A 38 2.88 -6.62 1.62
CA GLN A 38 3.28 -5.29 1.17
C GLN A 38 2.39 -4.77 0.04
N ILE A 39 1.97 -5.64 -0.90
CA ILE A 39 1.00 -5.30 -1.95
C ILE A 39 -0.34 -4.94 -1.33
N ALA A 40 -0.83 -5.72 -0.35
CA ALA A 40 -2.08 -5.44 0.35
C ALA A 40 -2.03 -4.11 1.11
N ALA A 41 -0.92 -3.81 1.80
CA ALA A 41 -0.71 -2.53 2.48
C ALA A 41 -0.66 -1.35 1.49
N CYS A 42 0.00 -1.52 0.35
CA CYS A 42 0.01 -0.53 -0.74
C CYS A 42 -1.40 -0.26 -1.27
N ALA A 43 -2.16 -1.33 -1.55
CA ALA A 43 -3.53 -1.19 -2.03
C ALA A 43 -4.44 -0.52 -0.99
N GLY A 44 -4.30 -0.87 0.29
CA GLY A 44 -5.08 -0.29 1.39
C GLY A 44 -4.81 1.21 1.60
N THR A 45 -3.52 1.60 1.63
CA THR A 45 -3.14 3.03 1.74
C THR A 45 -3.64 3.81 0.54
N GLY A 46 -3.46 3.29 -0.67
CA GLY A 46 -3.97 3.90 -1.88
C GLY A 46 -5.50 4.06 -1.90
N ALA A 47 -6.25 3.03 -1.48
CA ALA A 47 -7.71 3.10 -1.37
C ALA A 47 -8.16 4.21 -0.39
N GLY A 48 -7.45 4.39 0.72
CA GLY A 48 -7.68 5.49 1.65
C GLY A 48 -7.50 6.86 1.01
N ILE A 49 -6.44 7.04 0.21
CA ILE A 49 -6.21 8.31 -0.51
C ILE A 49 -7.32 8.54 -1.55
N ASN A 50 -7.74 7.51 -2.30
CA ASN A 50 -8.87 7.59 -3.24
C ASN A 50 -10.18 8.00 -2.55
N ALA A 51 -10.44 7.52 -1.34
CA ALA A 51 -11.60 7.91 -0.55
C ALA A 51 -11.52 9.39 -0.10
N ALA A 52 -10.37 9.83 0.42
CA ALA A 52 -10.16 11.24 0.77
C ALA A 52 -10.38 12.16 -0.44
N LEU A 53 -9.93 11.70 -1.60
CA LEU A 53 -10.05 12.37 -2.88
C LEU A 53 -11.49 12.50 -3.39
N SER A 54 -12.32 11.47 -3.21
CA SER A 54 -13.75 11.54 -3.52
C SER A 54 -14.48 12.48 -2.56
N HIS A 55 -14.10 12.50 -1.28
CA HIS A 55 -14.63 13.46 -0.30
C HIS A 55 -14.26 14.91 -0.65
N TYR A 56 -13.00 15.16 -1.02
CA TYR A 56 -12.55 16.48 -1.47
C TYR A 56 -13.35 16.94 -2.71
N TYR A 57 -13.47 16.08 -3.71
CA TYR A 57 -14.25 16.39 -4.92
C TYR A 57 -15.71 16.69 -4.61
N ALA A 58 -16.36 15.87 -3.78
CA ALA A 58 -17.75 16.09 -3.39
C ALA A 58 -17.94 17.45 -2.71
N ARG A 59 -17.02 17.86 -1.84
CA ARG A 59 -17.06 19.17 -1.18
C ARG A 59 -16.86 20.31 -2.18
N GLN A 60 -15.93 20.17 -3.11
CA GLN A 60 -15.67 21.20 -4.12
C GLN A 60 -16.81 21.31 -5.14
N ALA A 61 -17.44 20.19 -5.49
CA ALA A 61 -18.66 20.17 -6.30
C ALA A 61 -19.82 20.92 -5.62
N ILE A 62 -19.98 20.77 -4.30
CA ILE A 62 -20.97 21.54 -3.52
C ILE A 62 -20.62 23.03 -3.51
N ALA A 63 -19.33 23.38 -3.45
CA ALA A 63 -18.84 24.76 -3.51
C ALA A 63 -18.91 25.37 -4.94
N GLY A 64 -19.48 24.67 -5.93
CA GLY A 64 -19.62 25.15 -7.30
C GLY A 64 -18.37 24.98 -8.17
N THR A 65 -17.31 24.36 -7.66
CA THR A 65 -16.06 24.10 -8.39
C THR A 65 -15.75 22.61 -8.38
N ALA A 66 -16.37 21.81 -9.26
CA ALA A 66 -16.16 20.36 -9.28
C ALA A 66 -14.76 19.95 -9.79
N ALA A 67 -13.74 20.13 -8.96
CA ALA A 67 -12.34 19.93 -9.29
C ALA A 67 -11.62 19.05 -8.26
N PHE A 68 -10.67 18.27 -8.78
CA PHE A 68 -9.71 17.53 -7.96
C PHE A 68 -8.52 18.43 -7.60
N PRO A 69 -7.76 18.14 -6.52
CA PRO A 69 -6.62 18.95 -6.16
C PRO A 69 -5.53 18.87 -7.25
N ALA A 70 -4.73 19.92 -7.46
CA ALA A 70 -3.67 19.86 -8.48
C ALA A 70 -2.55 18.85 -8.13
N ASN A 71 -2.38 18.56 -6.83
CA ASN A 71 -1.46 17.58 -6.29
C ASN A 71 -1.97 17.11 -4.91
N LEU A 72 -1.48 15.96 -4.45
CA LEU A 72 -1.90 15.38 -3.17
C LEU A 72 -1.31 16.11 -1.94
N HIS A 73 -0.34 17.01 -2.12
CA HIS A 73 0.29 17.73 -1.01
C HIS A 73 -0.35 19.09 -0.73
N THR A 74 -1.43 19.42 -1.44
CA THR A 74 -2.17 20.66 -1.19
C THR A 74 -2.76 20.67 0.23
N ALA A 75 -2.53 21.74 0.98
CA ALA A 75 -3.06 21.89 2.34
C ALA A 75 -4.59 21.71 2.40
N ALA A 76 -5.31 22.14 1.37
CA ALA A 76 -6.76 21.96 1.27
C ALA A 76 -7.18 20.48 1.19
N PHE A 77 -6.38 19.64 0.50
CA PHE A 77 -6.63 18.21 0.43
C PHE A 77 -6.19 17.47 1.69
N LEU A 78 -5.08 17.87 2.31
CA LEU A 78 -4.57 17.23 3.52
C LEU A 78 -5.55 17.25 4.71
N ASN A 79 -6.49 18.20 4.74
CA ASN A 79 -7.60 18.24 5.71
C ASN A 79 -8.57 17.03 5.60
N TYR A 80 -8.53 16.29 4.49
CA TYR A 80 -9.35 15.09 4.26
C TYR A 80 -8.62 13.80 4.63
N ILE A 81 -7.40 13.89 5.16
CA ILE A 81 -6.61 12.77 5.67
C ILE A 81 -6.40 12.97 7.16
N ALA A 82 -6.71 11.95 7.97
CA ALA A 82 -6.69 12.05 9.44
C ALA A 82 -5.34 12.49 10.02
N GLU A 83 -4.24 12.08 9.39
CA GLU A 83 -2.87 12.40 9.82
C GLU A 83 -2.36 13.76 9.30
N GLY A 84 -3.13 14.46 8.47
CA GLY A 84 -2.72 15.72 7.83
C GLY A 84 -1.52 15.59 6.89
N THR A 85 -1.03 14.37 6.66
CA THR A 85 0.05 14.02 5.76
C THR A 85 -0.30 12.73 5.03
N ILE A 86 0.23 12.55 3.81
CA ILE A 86 -0.03 11.33 3.05
C ILE A 86 0.85 10.21 3.62
N PRO A 87 0.28 9.03 3.94
CA PRO A 87 1.07 7.88 4.33
C PRO A 87 2.10 7.51 3.26
N LYS A 88 3.32 7.17 3.67
CA LYS A 88 4.39 6.79 2.73
C LYS A 88 4.04 5.50 1.99
N HIS A 89 4.40 5.42 0.72
CA HIS A 89 4.33 4.19 -0.05
C HIS A 89 5.27 3.12 0.56
N PRO A 90 4.94 1.81 0.53
CA PRO A 90 5.81 0.76 1.09
C PRO A 90 7.24 0.74 0.52
N HIS A 91 7.40 1.20 -0.72
CA HIS A 91 8.71 1.33 -1.38
C HIS A 91 9.40 2.70 -1.13
N GLY A 92 8.86 3.52 -0.22
CA GLY A 92 9.39 4.83 0.17
C GLY A 92 9.09 5.99 -0.79
N TRP A 93 8.39 5.72 -1.88
CA TRP A 93 8.00 6.72 -2.87
C TRP A 93 6.83 7.61 -2.42
N ASP A 94 6.68 8.72 -3.12
CA ASP A 94 5.55 9.63 -2.95
C ASP A 94 4.37 9.21 -3.85
N TRP A 95 3.18 9.13 -3.26
CA TRP A 95 1.92 8.88 -3.95
C TRP A 95 1.59 9.94 -5.01
N ASN A 96 2.11 11.16 -4.86
CA ASN A 96 1.88 12.22 -5.83
C ASN A 96 2.44 11.89 -7.22
N SER A 97 3.48 11.05 -7.32
CA SER A 97 4.00 10.56 -8.61
C SER A 97 3.04 9.61 -9.33
N TYR A 98 2.09 9.03 -8.59
CA TYR A 98 1.01 8.17 -9.09
C TYR A 98 -0.30 8.92 -9.28
N TYR A 99 -0.31 10.22 -8.97
CA TYR A 99 -1.45 11.10 -9.10
C TYR A 99 -1.53 11.71 -10.49
N SER A 100 -2.70 11.64 -11.12
CA SER A 100 -2.96 12.32 -12.39
C SER A 100 -4.39 12.83 -12.47
N THR A 101 -4.52 14.12 -12.78
CA THR A 101 -5.79 14.77 -13.13
C THR A 101 -5.95 14.77 -14.65
N SER A 102 -6.16 13.60 -15.26
CA SER A 102 -6.47 13.53 -16.68
C SER A 102 -7.94 13.91 -16.93
N GLY A 103 -8.17 15.10 -17.47
CA GLY A 103 -9.46 15.47 -18.05
C GLY A 103 -9.69 14.70 -19.34
N SER A 104 -10.79 13.94 -19.42
CA SER A 104 -11.26 13.33 -20.66
C SER A 104 -12.53 14.07 -21.09
N LEU A 105 -12.49 14.70 -22.27
CA LEU A 105 -13.66 15.37 -22.84
C LEU A 105 -14.70 14.30 -23.17
N VAL A 106 -15.88 14.34 -22.54
CA VAL A 106 -17.03 13.50 -22.92
C VAL A 106 -18.18 14.44 -23.21
N ASN A 107 -18.68 14.41 -24.44
CA ASN A 107 -19.81 15.23 -24.89
C ASN A 107 -19.65 16.74 -24.58
N GLY A 108 -18.49 17.32 -24.91
CA GLY A 108 -18.21 18.75 -24.72
C GLY A 108 -17.95 19.20 -23.28
N THR A 109 -18.01 18.30 -22.29
CA THR A 109 -17.69 18.57 -20.89
C THR A 109 -16.33 17.97 -20.54
N ILE A 110 -15.45 18.73 -19.87
CA ILE A 110 -14.24 18.15 -19.27
C ILE A 110 -14.69 17.25 -18.12
N VAL A 111 -14.71 15.94 -18.36
CA VAL A 111 -14.88 14.96 -17.30
C VAL A 111 -13.51 14.73 -16.72
N THR A 112 -13.21 15.38 -15.59
CA THR A 112 -11.97 15.12 -14.85
C THR A 112 -12.03 13.70 -14.31
N LYS A 113 -11.52 12.72 -15.05
CA LYS A 113 -11.41 11.35 -14.58
C LYS A 113 -10.14 11.26 -13.78
N MET A 114 -10.28 11.42 -12.47
CA MET A 114 -9.15 11.20 -11.60
C MET A 114 -8.91 9.71 -11.44
N ARG A 115 -7.67 9.30 -11.70
CA ARG A 115 -7.13 8.04 -11.24
C ARG A 115 -5.82 8.34 -10.55
N LEU A 116 -5.75 8.13 -9.24
CA LEU A 116 -4.49 7.60 -8.73
C LEU A 116 -4.25 6.29 -9.51
N LYS A 117 -3.02 6.02 -9.97
CA LYS A 117 -2.65 4.76 -10.64
C LYS A 117 -2.68 3.55 -9.69
N ILE A 118 -3.65 3.50 -8.80
CA ILE A 118 -4.03 2.40 -7.92
C ILE A 118 -5.38 1.94 -8.40
N GLY A 119 -5.35 0.95 -9.29
CA GLY A 119 -6.51 0.13 -9.60
C GLY A 119 -7.58 0.81 -10.44
N GLN A 120 -7.57 0.47 -11.73
CA GLN A 120 -8.86 0.16 -12.37
C GLN A 120 -9.47 -1.08 -11.67
N PRO A 121 -10.81 -1.28 -11.73
CA PRO A 121 -11.42 -2.58 -11.38
C PRO A 121 -10.75 -3.74 -12.17
N PRO A 122 -10.88 -5.00 -11.73
CA PRO A 122 -9.83 -5.95 -11.35
C PRO A 122 -8.89 -6.50 -12.44
N SER A 123 -8.57 -5.74 -13.48
CA SER A 123 -7.61 -6.14 -14.52
C SER A 123 -6.33 -5.29 -14.57
N ASN A 124 -6.16 -4.31 -13.67
CA ASN A 124 -5.01 -3.38 -13.76
C ASN A 124 -4.58 -2.79 -12.40
N LEU A 125 -4.32 -3.67 -11.42
CA LEU A 125 -3.67 -3.32 -10.13
C LEU A 125 -2.15 -3.14 -10.26
N THR A 126 -1.62 -3.21 -11.48
CA THR A 126 -0.19 -3.43 -11.74
C THR A 126 0.66 -2.15 -11.91
N GLY A 127 0.11 -0.96 -11.65
CA GLY A 127 0.85 0.30 -11.84
C GLY A 127 1.65 0.78 -10.61
N ALA A 128 0.95 1.07 -9.51
CA ALA A 128 1.56 1.64 -8.31
C ALA A 128 2.15 0.59 -7.35
N CYS A 129 1.50 -0.57 -7.21
CA CYS A 129 1.89 -1.61 -6.24
C CYS A 129 2.63 -2.82 -6.85
N SER A 130 2.87 -2.84 -8.17
CA SER A 130 3.45 -4.00 -8.88
C SER A 130 4.98 -4.06 -8.86
N GLY A 131 5.64 -3.00 -8.38
CA GLY A 131 7.09 -2.95 -8.21
C GLY A 131 7.55 -3.42 -6.83
N ILE A 132 6.69 -4.12 -6.09
CA ILE A 132 6.91 -4.60 -4.70
C ILE A 132 7.12 -6.11 -4.70
#